data_AF-A0A0Q4QMI2-F1
#
_entry.id   AF-A0A0Q4QMI2-F1
#
_cell.length_a   1.000
_cell.length_b   1.000
_cell.length_c   1.000
_cell.angle_alpha   90.00
_cell.angle_beta   90.00
_cell.angle_gamma   90.00
#
_symmetry.space_group_name_H-M   'P 1'
#
loop_
_entity.id
_entity.type
_entity.pdbx_description
1 polymer ?
#
loop_
_entity_poly.entity_id
_entity_poly.type
_entity_poly.pdbx_seq_one_letter_code
_entity_poly.pdbx_strand_id
1 'polypeptide(L)'
;MVEQAEQPILAFDTSTAALAAAVIQGDRILGEIQSFAERNHSVYIITHLKQLLEDCGVSKKELGGIAVGGGPGSYTGMRIAVTAAKTLAWTWDKPLVALSSLDAIAYGACERLKQTDAMISTMQQQIQADHPNMNKMAVWFIPIMDARRGQVYTASFSYAYGDQWERRAADGIRLMRDWVDQLLEQVQEQVQEQEQKQEQEQAELKPTQVPAGYVTKIYITGDLKLHEAEAQRLVEGCAEAGVEVSLFPYELEGRAIAELGRKRLLAGDIDDPHTLAPNYTQLHEAEVKLQEKEAALKAEQEAERAAAQSASLKAAINADVDAARVKDAEP
;
A
#
# COMPACT_ATOMS: atom_id res chain seq x y z
N MET A 1 -8.18 -32.98 -10.82
CA MET A 1 -8.59 -31.78 -10.06
C MET A 1 -9.01 -30.76 -11.09
N VAL A 2 -10.26 -30.31 -11.06
CA VAL A 2 -10.70 -29.21 -11.91
C VAL A 2 -10.17 -27.95 -11.24
N GLU A 3 -9.20 -27.31 -11.86
CA GLU A 3 -8.73 -25.98 -11.49
C GLU A 3 -9.97 -25.07 -11.46
N GLN A 4 -10.37 -24.59 -10.28
CA GLN A 4 -11.47 -23.63 -10.21
C GLN A 4 -11.01 -22.39 -10.97
N ALA A 5 -11.66 -22.09 -12.08
CA ALA A 5 -11.34 -20.91 -12.86
C ALA A 5 -11.44 -19.66 -11.97
N GLU A 6 -10.36 -18.89 -11.88
CA GLU A 6 -10.36 -17.65 -11.12
C GLU A 6 -11.44 -16.71 -11.64
N GLN A 7 -12.20 -16.12 -10.73
CA GLN A 7 -13.27 -15.20 -11.07
C GLN A 7 -12.69 -13.82 -11.44
N PRO A 8 -13.23 -13.12 -12.46
CA PRO A 8 -12.74 -11.81 -12.84
C PRO A 8 -12.91 -10.75 -11.74
N ILE A 9 -11.98 -9.80 -11.65
CA ILE A 9 -12.03 -8.68 -10.70
C ILE A 9 -12.13 -7.38 -11.48
N LEU A 10 -13.07 -6.53 -11.06
CA LEU A 10 -13.20 -5.18 -11.59
C LEU A 10 -12.36 -4.23 -10.73
N ALA A 11 -11.45 -3.48 -11.35
CA ALA A 11 -10.57 -2.55 -10.67
C ALA A 11 -10.70 -1.14 -11.24
N PHE A 12 -10.71 -0.10 -10.40
CA PHE A 12 -10.71 1.28 -10.88
C PHE A 12 -10.23 2.31 -9.87
N ASP A 13 -9.80 3.47 -10.36
CA ASP A 13 -9.39 4.62 -9.56
C ASP A 13 -9.69 5.93 -10.32
N THR A 14 -10.06 6.98 -9.58
CA THR A 14 -10.26 8.34 -10.08
C THR A 14 -9.53 9.39 -9.22
N SER A 15 -8.53 8.99 -8.45
CA SER A 15 -7.70 9.83 -7.58
C SER A 15 -6.78 10.77 -8.37
N THR A 16 -6.49 10.45 -9.64
CA THR A 16 -5.69 11.30 -10.53
C THR A 16 -6.59 12.12 -11.47
N ALA A 17 -6.01 12.78 -12.47
CA ALA A 17 -6.77 13.45 -13.53
C ALA A 17 -7.55 12.47 -14.42
N ALA A 18 -7.15 11.20 -14.48
CA ALA A 18 -7.77 10.17 -15.29
C ALA A 18 -8.60 9.19 -14.45
N LEU A 19 -9.67 8.67 -15.06
CA LEU A 19 -10.28 7.41 -14.65
C LEU A 19 -9.43 6.30 -15.24
N ALA A 20 -8.85 5.48 -14.38
CA ALA A 20 -8.15 4.26 -14.74
C ALA A 20 -9.02 3.07 -14.30
N ALA A 21 -9.34 2.14 -15.19
CA ALA A 21 -10.09 0.94 -14.82
C ALA A 21 -9.66 -0.27 -15.64
N ALA A 22 -9.72 -1.45 -15.05
CA ALA A 22 -9.40 -2.71 -15.71
C ALA A 22 -10.26 -3.87 -15.19
N VAL A 23 -10.38 -4.91 -16.00
CA VAL A 23 -10.91 -6.20 -15.57
C VAL A 23 -9.79 -7.23 -15.71
N ILE A 24 -9.49 -7.94 -14.63
CA ILE A 24 -8.44 -8.96 -14.58
C ILE A 24 -9.04 -10.33 -14.26
N GLN A 25 -8.52 -11.39 -14.87
CA GLN A 25 -8.84 -12.78 -14.54
C GLN A 25 -7.57 -13.61 -14.52
N GLY A 26 -7.22 -14.23 -13.40
CA GLY A 26 -5.87 -14.77 -13.23
C GLY A 26 -4.83 -13.67 -13.35
N ASP A 27 -3.78 -13.95 -14.10
CA ASP A 27 -2.75 -12.99 -14.48
C ASP A 27 -3.06 -12.22 -15.76
N ARG A 28 -4.27 -12.37 -16.32
CA ARG A 28 -4.64 -11.76 -17.61
C ARG A 28 -5.57 -10.57 -17.43
N ILE A 29 -5.15 -9.41 -17.95
CA ILE A 29 -6.03 -8.26 -18.17
C ILE A 29 -6.98 -8.59 -19.34
N LEU A 30 -8.29 -8.64 -19.07
CA LEU A 30 -9.33 -8.85 -20.07
C LEU A 30 -9.64 -7.56 -20.84
N GLY A 31 -9.58 -6.42 -20.15
CA GLY A 31 -9.77 -5.10 -20.74
C GLY A 31 -9.32 -3.99 -19.78
N GLU A 32 -9.01 -2.84 -20.35
CA GLU A 32 -8.51 -1.67 -19.63
C GLU A 32 -9.03 -0.40 -20.31
N ILE A 33 -9.34 0.62 -19.51
CA ILE A 33 -9.69 1.95 -19.97
C ILE A 33 -8.92 3.01 -19.20
N GLN A 34 -8.48 4.03 -19.93
CA GLN A 34 -7.89 5.25 -19.41
C GLN A 34 -8.71 6.42 -19.99
N SER A 35 -9.40 7.19 -19.14
CA SER A 35 -10.27 8.29 -19.57
C SER A 35 -9.90 9.59 -18.87
N PHE A 36 -9.36 10.54 -19.64
CA PHE A 36 -9.07 11.89 -19.16
C PHE A 36 -10.36 12.71 -19.15
N ALA A 37 -11.07 12.70 -18.03
CA ALA A 37 -12.29 13.47 -17.83
C ALA A 37 -12.14 14.41 -16.63
N GLU A 38 -11.25 15.41 -16.77
CA GLU A 38 -10.89 16.39 -15.73
C GLU A 38 -12.08 17.03 -14.96
N ARG A 39 -13.31 16.97 -15.50
CA ARG A 39 -14.50 17.58 -14.88
C ARG A 39 -15.76 16.72 -14.81
N ASN A 40 -15.75 15.47 -15.28
CA ASN A 40 -16.98 14.67 -15.41
C ASN A 40 -16.87 13.19 -14.97
N HIS A 41 -15.83 12.81 -14.21
CA HIS A 41 -15.67 11.43 -13.71
C HIS A 41 -16.94 10.88 -13.03
N SER A 42 -17.59 11.68 -12.20
CA SER A 42 -18.83 11.28 -11.51
C SER A 42 -19.99 10.97 -12.45
N VAL A 43 -20.02 11.59 -13.63
CA VAL A 43 -21.08 11.40 -14.63
C VAL A 43 -20.87 10.10 -15.40
N TYR A 44 -19.62 9.77 -15.71
CA TYR A 44 -19.31 8.70 -16.65
C TYR A 44 -18.76 7.42 -16.04
N ILE A 45 -18.33 7.42 -14.78
CA ILE A 45 -17.70 6.24 -14.15
C ILE A 45 -18.55 4.97 -14.29
N ILE A 46 -19.84 5.02 -13.92
CA ILE A 46 -20.72 3.84 -14.01
C ILE A 46 -20.92 3.39 -15.46
N THR A 47 -21.05 4.34 -16.39
CA THR A 47 -21.20 4.04 -17.83
C THR A 47 -19.93 3.40 -18.38
N HIS A 48 -18.76 3.91 -18.02
CA HIS A 48 -17.47 3.40 -18.45
C HIS A 48 -17.18 2.01 -17.87
N LEU A 49 -17.44 1.79 -16.58
CA LEU A 49 -17.29 0.47 -15.97
C LEU A 49 -18.25 -0.55 -16.57
N LYS A 50 -19.49 -0.14 -16.88
CA LYS A 50 -20.45 -0.98 -17.58
C LYS A 50 -19.96 -1.34 -18.98
N GLN A 51 -19.51 -0.37 -19.77
CA GLN A 51 -18.98 -0.62 -21.11
C GLN A 51 -17.77 -1.55 -21.06
N LEU A 52 -16.84 -1.32 -20.12
CA LEU A 52 -15.67 -2.18 -19.94
C LEU A 52 -16.06 -3.63 -19.65
N LEU A 53 -17.04 -3.86 -18.76
CA LEU A 53 -17.55 -5.20 -18.47
C LEU A 53 -18.20 -5.85 -19.71
N GLU A 54 -18.97 -5.08 -20.48
CA GLU A 54 -19.59 -5.54 -21.74
C GLU A 54 -18.54 -5.92 -22.78
N ASP A 55 -17.50 -5.09 -22.96
CA ASP A 55 -16.39 -5.33 -23.89
C ASP A 55 -15.56 -6.57 -23.48
N CYS A 56 -15.44 -6.82 -22.17
CA CYS A 56 -14.79 -8.03 -21.64
C CYS A 56 -15.68 -9.27 -21.69
N GLY A 57 -16.98 -9.13 -22.02
CA GLY A 57 -17.96 -10.21 -21.94
C GLY A 57 -18.20 -10.74 -20.52
N VAL A 58 -17.93 -9.92 -19.49
CA VAL A 58 -18.05 -10.29 -18.08
C VAL A 58 -19.33 -9.71 -17.50
N SER A 59 -20.19 -10.57 -16.97
CA SER A 59 -21.36 -10.13 -16.22
C SER A 59 -21.01 -9.83 -14.76
N LYS A 60 -21.78 -8.94 -14.13
CA LYS A 60 -21.66 -8.66 -12.68
C LYS A 60 -21.75 -9.90 -11.78
N LYS A 61 -22.38 -10.99 -12.25
CA LYS A 61 -22.53 -12.22 -11.47
C LYS A 61 -21.22 -13.02 -11.42
N GLU A 62 -20.44 -12.96 -12.50
CA GLU A 62 -19.17 -13.68 -12.65
C GLU A 62 -18.02 -13.01 -11.91
N LEU A 63 -18.15 -11.73 -11.56
CA LEU A 63 -17.14 -11.01 -10.80
C LEU A 63 -16.85 -11.71 -9.46
N GLY A 64 -15.57 -11.87 -9.14
CA GLY A 64 -15.08 -12.37 -7.85
C GLY A 64 -14.92 -11.27 -6.81
N GLY A 65 -14.78 -10.01 -7.25
CA GLY A 65 -14.62 -8.89 -6.35
C GLY A 65 -14.41 -7.56 -7.08
N ILE A 66 -14.29 -6.50 -6.28
CA ILE A 66 -14.02 -5.14 -6.74
C ILE A 66 -12.76 -4.63 -6.03
N ALA A 67 -11.83 -4.08 -6.79
CA ALA A 67 -10.68 -3.35 -6.27
C ALA A 67 -10.82 -1.86 -6.60
N VAL A 68 -10.55 -0.98 -5.64
CA VAL A 68 -10.65 0.45 -5.85
C VAL A 68 -9.41 1.16 -5.36
N GLY A 69 -8.92 2.16 -6.10
CA GLY A 69 -7.96 3.09 -5.56
C GLY A 69 -8.62 4.03 -4.56
N GLY A 70 -8.21 3.92 -3.30
CA GLY A 70 -8.73 4.70 -2.18
C GLY A 70 -8.08 6.07 -2.01
N GLY A 71 -7.01 6.37 -2.75
CA GLY A 71 -6.17 7.55 -2.57
C GLY A 71 -4.78 7.22 -2.02
N PRO A 72 -3.95 8.24 -1.73
CA PRO A 72 -4.25 9.68 -1.80
C PRO A 72 -4.40 10.25 -3.21
N GLY A 73 -4.85 11.49 -3.33
CA GLY A 73 -4.96 12.21 -4.60
C GLY A 73 -6.03 13.30 -4.58
N SER A 74 -6.71 13.48 -5.70
CA SER A 74 -7.83 14.42 -5.88
C SER A 74 -8.95 14.14 -4.89
N TYR A 75 -9.28 15.12 -4.04
CA TYR A 75 -10.33 15.01 -3.02
C TYR A 75 -11.69 14.56 -3.62
N THR A 76 -12.10 15.20 -4.72
CA THR A 76 -13.32 14.83 -5.43
C THR A 76 -13.19 13.47 -6.08
N GLY A 77 -12.02 13.19 -6.66
CA GLY A 77 -11.68 11.94 -7.33
C GLY A 77 -11.82 10.71 -6.43
N MET A 78 -11.15 10.71 -5.28
CA MET A 78 -11.18 9.57 -4.36
C MET A 78 -12.59 9.28 -3.84
N ARG A 79 -13.37 10.34 -3.57
CA ARG A 79 -14.77 10.19 -3.13
C ARG A 79 -15.65 9.54 -4.21
N ILE A 80 -15.45 9.89 -5.48
CA ILE A 80 -16.16 9.25 -6.60
C ILE A 80 -15.81 7.77 -6.66
N ALA A 81 -14.51 7.43 -6.66
CA ALA A 81 -14.04 6.05 -6.73
C ALA A 81 -14.60 5.20 -5.58
N VAL A 82 -14.37 5.61 -4.34
CA VAL A 82 -14.79 4.87 -3.14
C VAL A 82 -16.31 4.75 -3.06
N THR A 83 -17.07 5.81 -3.39
CA THR A 83 -18.54 5.76 -3.37
C THR A 83 -19.07 4.81 -4.43
N ALA A 84 -18.53 4.85 -5.66
CA ALA A 84 -18.92 3.93 -6.72
C ALA A 84 -18.60 2.48 -6.31
N ALA A 85 -17.41 2.23 -5.78
CA ALA A 85 -16.98 0.88 -5.39
C ALA A 85 -17.85 0.29 -4.28
N LYS A 86 -18.11 1.05 -3.21
CA LYS A 86 -19.03 0.66 -2.12
C LYS A 86 -20.43 0.34 -2.67
N THR A 87 -20.95 1.22 -3.54
CA THR A 87 -22.29 1.05 -4.12
C THR A 87 -22.37 -0.20 -4.98
N LEU A 88 -21.37 -0.44 -5.83
CA LEU A 88 -21.32 -1.63 -6.69
C LEU A 88 -21.13 -2.90 -5.86
N ALA A 89 -20.20 -2.92 -4.91
CA ALA A 89 -19.93 -4.05 -4.03
C ALA A 89 -21.18 -4.46 -3.24
N TRP A 90 -21.86 -3.47 -2.65
CA TRP A 90 -23.11 -3.68 -1.92
C TRP A 90 -24.24 -4.18 -2.83
N THR A 91 -24.43 -3.53 -3.99
CA THR A 91 -25.54 -3.87 -4.90
C THR A 91 -25.35 -5.24 -5.57
N TRP A 92 -24.10 -5.66 -5.78
CA TRP A 92 -23.77 -6.91 -6.46
C TRP A 92 -23.38 -8.03 -5.52
N ASP A 93 -23.36 -7.77 -4.21
CA ASP A 93 -22.93 -8.70 -3.16
C ASP A 93 -21.54 -9.29 -3.46
N LYS A 94 -20.56 -8.39 -3.62
CA LYS A 94 -19.17 -8.73 -3.99
C LYS A 94 -18.19 -8.19 -2.95
N PRO A 95 -17.10 -8.93 -2.66
CA PRO A 95 -16.05 -8.43 -1.79
C PRO A 95 -15.37 -7.21 -2.42
N LEU A 96 -14.93 -6.30 -1.56
CA LEU A 96 -14.34 -5.02 -1.92
C LEU A 96 -12.97 -4.88 -1.26
N VAL A 97 -11.99 -4.37 -2.00
CA VAL A 97 -10.69 -3.96 -1.45
C VAL A 97 -10.34 -2.57 -1.92
N ALA A 98 -9.85 -1.72 -1.01
CA ALA A 98 -9.37 -0.39 -1.27
C ALA A 98 -7.85 -0.32 -1.17
N LEU A 99 -7.20 0.12 -2.23
CA LEU A 99 -5.76 0.16 -2.38
C LEU A 99 -5.23 1.58 -2.29
N SER A 100 -3.97 1.70 -1.96
CA SER A 100 -3.25 2.95 -2.09
C SER A 100 -3.00 3.26 -3.58
N SER A 101 -3.41 4.44 -4.02
CA SER A 101 -3.17 4.89 -5.40
C SER A 101 -1.67 5.08 -5.68
N LEU A 102 -0.88 5.43 -4.65
CA LEU A 102 0.58 5.51 -4.74
C LEU A 102 1.23 4.14 -4.92
N ASP A 103 0.69 3.11 -4.24
CA ASP A 103 1.12 1.71 -4.41
C ASP A 103 0.89 1.24 -5.85
N ALA A 104 -0.29 1.53 -6.41
CA ALA A 104 -0.59 1.18 -7.79
C ALA A 104 0.31 1.92 -8.80
N ILE A 105 0.67 3.19 -8.57
CA ILE A 105 1.64 3.92 -9.40
C ILE A 105 3.03 3.26 -9.31
N ALA A 106 3.51 3.00 -8.10
CA ALA A 106 4.84 2.42 -7.89
C ALA A 106 4.94 1.00 -8.45
N TYR A 107 3.93 0.16 -8.19
CA TYR A 107 3.87 -1.21 -8.65
C TYR A 107 3.73 -1.28 -10.17
N GLY A 108 2.86 -0.46 -10.78
CA GLY A 108 2.74 -0.39 -12.23
C GLY A 108 4.03 0.05 -12.94
N ALA A 109 4.75 1.01 -12.34
CA ALA A 109 6.08 1.39 -12.80
C ALA A 109 7.07 0.22 -12.72
N CYS A 110 7.07 -0.52 -11.60
CA CYS A 110 7.88 -1.73 -11.42
C CYS A 110 7.57 -2.78 -12.50
N GLU A 111 6.30 -3.10 -12.75
CA GLU A 111 5.88 -4.06 -13.78
C GLU A 111 6.34 -3.66 -15.18
N ARG A 112 6.29 -2.36 -15.51
CA ARG A 112 6.80 -1.86 -16.78
C ARG A 112 8.32 -1.99 -16.87
N LEU A 113 9.03 -1.69 -15.79
CA LEU A 113 10.49 -1.78 -15.73
C LEU A 113 11.00 -3.23 -15.72
N LYS A 114 10.21 -4.22 -15.25
CA LYS A 114 10.53 -5.65 -15.44
C LYS A 114 10.71 -6.02 -16.92
N GLN A 115 10.13 -5.26 -17.84
CA GLN A 115 10.22 -5.51 -19.29
C GLN A 115 11.38 -4.77 -19.96
N THR A 116 11.93 -3.73 -19.33
CA THR A 116 12.86 -2.79 -19.99
C THR A 116 14.17 -2.57 -19.23
N ASP A 117 14.18 -2.71 -17.91
CA ASP A 117 15.37 -2.55 -17.08
C ASP A 117 16.03 -3.91 -16.81
N ALA A 118 17.31 -4.01 -17.18
CA ALA A 118 18.08 -5.24 -17.08
C ALA A 118 18.26 -5.73 -15.64
N MET A 119 18.34 -4.81 -14.66
CA MET A 119 18.52 -5.18 -13.25
C MET A 119 17.21 -5.75 -12.70
N ILE A 120 16.10 -5.05 -12.91
CA ILE A 120 14.79 -5.49 -12.40
C ILE A 120 14.37 -6.81 -13.06
N SER A 121 14.56 -6.96 -14.37
CA SER A 121 14.28 -8.23 -15.06
C SER A 121 15.13 -9.40 -14.53
N THR A 122 16.40 -9.17 -14.21
CA THR A 122 17.27 -10.20 -13.62
C THR A 122 16.81 -10.60 -12.22
N MET A 123 16.36 -9.65 -11.40
CA MET A 123 15.79 -9.93 -10.07
C MET A 123 14.52 -10.79 -10.11
N GLN A 124 13.78 -10.76 -11.22
CA GLN A 124 12.60 -11.62 -11.44
C GLN A 124 12.98 -13.05 -11.89
N GLN A 125 14.02 -13.20 -12.71
CA GLN A 125 14.29 -14.43 -13.47
C GLN A 125 15.05 -15.55 -12.72
N GLN A 126 15.45 -15.35 -11.46
CA GLN A 126 16.42 -16.24 -10.81
C GLN A 126 15.95 -17.05 -9.59
N ILE A 127 14.65 -17.33 -9.45
CA ILE A 127 14.11 -18.24 -8.39
C ILE A 127 14.83 -19.62 -8.30
N GLN A 128 15.65 -20.01 -9.30
CA GLN A 128 16.38 -21.29 -9.32
C GLN A 128 17.90 -21.23 -9.04
N ALA A 129 18.54 -20.06 -8.87
CA ALA A 129 19.98 -19.99 -8.62
C ALA A 129 20.28 -19.36 -7.25
N ASP A 130 20.81 -20.18 -6.33
CA ASP A 130 21.30 -19.79 -5.00
C ASP A 130 22.53 -18.85 -5.14
N HIS A 131 22.29 -17.57 -5.43
CA HIS A 131 23.32 -16.54 -5.43
C HIS A 131 23.25 -15.74 -4.11
N PRO A 132 24.16 -15.98 -3.15
CA PRO A 132 24.06 -15.43 -1.80
C PRO A 132 24.14 -13.89 -1.73
N ASN A 133 24.66 -13.22 -2.77
CA ASN A 133 24.75 -11.76 -2.82
C ASN A 133 23.52 -11.08 -3.44
N MET A 134 22.72 -11.76 -4.27
CA MET A 134 21.53 -11.16 -4.91
C MET A 134 20.31 -11.10 -4.00
N ASN A 135 20.19 -12.01 -3.03
CA ASN A 135 19.16 -11.97 -1.97
C ASN A 135 19.21 -10.70 -1.12
N LYS A 136 20.24 -9.87 -1.29
CA LYS A 136 20.44 -8.63 -0.55
C LYS A 136 20.29 -7.37 -1.42
N MET A 137 19.75 -7.43 -2.64
CA MET A 137 19.55 -6.22 -3.45
C MET A 137 18.08 -5.80 -3.45
N ALA A 138 17.84 -4.50 -3.30
CA ALA A 138 16.52 -3.88 -3.37
C ALA A 138 16.52 -2.67 -4.31
N VAL A 139 15.39 -2.47 -4.99
CA VAL A 139 15.10 -1.27 -5.78
C VAL A 139 13.99 -0.51 -5.09
N TRP A 140 14.16 0.79 -4.86
CA TRP A 140 13.12 1.62 -4.27
C TRP A 140 12.28 2.30 -5.35
N PHE A 141 10.98 2.36 -5.10
CA PHE A 141 10.02 3.11 -5.91
C PHE A 141 9.40 4.21 -5.06
N ILE A 142 9.60 5.45 -5.49
CA ILE A 142 9.13 6.65 -4.84
C ILE A 142 8.06 7.28 -5.74
N PRO A 143 6.78 6.88 -5.62
CA PRO A 143 5.71 7.51 -6.36
C PRO A 143 5.47 8.91 -5.82
N ILE A 144 5.26 9.86 -6.73
CA ILE A 144 4.88 11.22 -6.40
C ILE A 144 3.65 11.63 -7.20
N MET A 145 2.74 12.32 -6.55
CA MET A 145 1.64 13.06 -7.18
C MET A 145 1.61 14.46 -6.61
N ASP A 146 1.42 15.47 -7.45
CA ASP A 146 1.37 16.86 -6.98
C ASP A 146 0.22 17.08 -5.97
N ALA A 147 0.57 17.66 -4.82
CA ALA A 147 -0.37 18.07 -3.78
C ALA A 147 -0.42 19.60 -3.61
N ARG A 148 0.05 20.35 -4.62
CA ARG A 148 0.18 21.81 -4.68
C ARG A 148 1.17 22.38 -3.64
N ARG A 149 1.55 23.65 -3.83
CA ARG A 149 2.39 24.43 -2.88
C ARG A 149 3.73 23.74 -2.55
N GLY A 150 4.31 23.04 -3.52
CA GLY A 150 5.56 22.29 -3.34
C GLY A 150 5.41 21.00 -2.52
N GLN A 151 4.18 20.60 -2.18
CA GLN A 151 3.88 19.33 -1.55
C GLN A 151 3.58 18.26 -2.60
N VAL A 152 3.90 17.02 -2.23
CA VAL A 152 3.56 15.80 -2.98
C VAL A 152 2.82 14.84 -2.07
N TYR A 153 1.83 14.15 -2.64
CA TYR A 153 1.44 12.86 -2.10
C TYR A 153 2.51 11.86 -2.49
N THR A 154 3.08 11.17 -1.51
CA THR A 154 4.17 10.22 -1.74
C THR A 154 4.18 9.10 -0.71
N ALA A 155 4.92 8.06 -1.03
CA ALA A 155 5.18 6.88 -0.22
C ALA A 155 6.54 6.31 -0.66
N SER A 156 6.97 5.20 -0.08
CA SER A 156 8.15 4.48 -0.54
C SER A 156 7.85 2.99 -0.54
N PHE A 157 8.26 2.32 -1.60
CA PHE A 157 8.13 0.89 -1.79
C PHE A 157 9.48 0.30 -2.15
N SER A 158 9.69 -0.97 -1.82
CA SER A 158 10.85 -1.75 -2.24
C SER A 158 10.41 -2.96 -3.04
N TYR A 159 11.15 -3.19 -4.12
CA TYR A 159 11.16 -4.43 -4.86
C TYR A 159 12.47 -5.17 -4.59
N ALA A 160 12.38 -6.36 -4.02
CA ALA A 160 13.54 -7.20 -3.73
C ALA A 160 13.45 -8.54 -4.47
N TYR A 161 14.55 -9.29 -4.43
CA TYR A 161 14.66 -10.60 -5.06
C TYR A 161 13.54 -11.57 -4.65
N GLY A 162 13.08 -12.40 -5.60
CA GLY A 162 11.97 -13.33 -5.36
C GLY A 162 10.59 -12.67 -5.41
N ASP A 163 10.47 -11.60 -6.20
CA ASP A 163 9.24 -10.85 -6.43
C ASP A 163 8.61 -10.26 -5.14
N GLN A 164 9.46 -9.89 -4.18
CA GLN A 164 9.03 -9.33 -2.91
C GLN A 164 8.72 -7.84 -3.09
N TRP A 165 7.45 -7.48 -3.00
CA TRP A 165 6.96 -6.10 -3.02
C TRP A 165 6.55 -5.67 -1.62
N GLU A 166 7.22 -4.66 -1.07
CA GLU A 166 6.97 -4.19 0.29
C GLU A 166 6.85 -2.67 0.36
N ARG A 167 6.03 -2.20 1.29
CA ARG A 167 5.89 -0.79 1.60
C ARG A 167 6.91 -0.40 2.66
N ARG A 168 7.76 0.59 2.36
CA ARG A 168 8.76 1.16 3.29
C ARG A 168 8.25 2.40 4.02
N ALA A 169 7.45 3.23 3.35
CA ALA A 169 6.84 4.42 3.95
C ALA A 169 5.35 4.49 3.62
N ALA A 170 4.55 4.84 4.63
CA ALA A 170 3.11 5.01 4.47
C ALA A 170 2.79 6.17 3.51
N ASP A 171 1.58 6.12 2.93
CA ASP A 171 1.03 7.23 2.17
C ASP A 171 1.01 8.50 3.02
N GLY A 172 1.43 9.61 2.44
CA GLY A 172 1.44 10.88 3.14
C GLY A 172 1.62 12.06 2.21
N ILE A 173 1.23 13.23 2.69
CA ILE A 173 1.54 14.50 2.06
C ILE A 173 2.80 15.09 2.69
N ARG A 174 3.78 15.44 1.88
CA ARG A 174 5.09 15.92 2.33
C ARG A 174 5.57 17.04 1.43
N LEU A 175 6.40 17.95 1.94
CA LEU A 175 7.17 18.84 1.07
C LEU A 175 8.16 17.99 0.29
N MET A 176 8.26 18.19 -1.03
CA MET A 176 9.15 17.38 -1.87
C MET A 176 10.60 17.52 -1.41
N ARG A 177 11.02 18.74 -1.05
CA ARG A 177 12.35 19.02 -0.50
C ARG A 177 12.65 18.19 0.74
N ASP A 178 11.79 18.29 1.77
CA ASP A 178 11.98 17.58 3.04
C ASP A 178 11.96 16.05 2.83
N TRP A 179 11.17 15.58 1.87
CA TRP A 179 11.14 14.17 1.53
C TRP A 179 12.44 13.70 0.87
N VAL A 180 13.01 14.49 -0.04
CA VAL A 180 14.33 14.21 -0.62
C VAL A 180 15.42 14.24 0.44
N ASP A 181 15.37 15.17 1.41
CA ASP A 181 16.31 15.21 2.54
C ASP A 181 16.26 13.89 3.34
N GLN A 182 15.06 13.41 3.66
CA GLN A 182 14.86 12.14 4.37
C GLN A 182 15.33 10.93 3.57
N LEU A 183 15.14 10.92 2.24
CA LEU A 183 15.61 9.83 1.38
C LEU A 183 17.14 9.80 1.31
N LEU A 184 17.78 10.95 1.23
CA LEU A 184 19.25 11.06 1.24
C LEU A 184 19.82 10.58 2.57
N GLU A 185 19.21 10.97 3.69
CA GLU A 185 19.58 10.50 5.03
C GLU A 185 19.49 8.96 5.12
N GLN A 186 18.39 8.35 4.67
CA GLN A 186 18.24 6.89 4.64
C GLN A 186 19.29 6.19 3.79
N VAL A 187 19.66 6.77 2.65
CA VAL A 187 20.72 6.21 1.78
C VAL A 187 22.08 6.29 2.49
N GLN A 188 22.38 7.40 3.15
CA GLN A 188 23.63 7.59 3.91
C GLN A 188 23.73 6.67 5.12
N GLU A 189 22.64 6.50 5.88
CA GLU A 189 22.56 5.56 7.00
C GLU A 189 22.89 4.12 6.55
N GLN A 190 22.35 3.70 5.39
CA GLN A 190 22.67 2.39 4.83
C GLN A 190 24.16 2.26 4.51
N VAL A 191 24.79 3.27 3.91
CA VAL A 191 26.23 3.25 3.58
C VAL A 191 27.08 3.15 4.85
N GLN A 192 26.75 3.92 5.89
CA GLN A 192 27.45 3.86 7.17
C GLN A 192 27.29 2.50 7.85
N GLU A 193 26.09 1.91 7.82
CA GLU A 193 25.88 0.56 8.32
C GLU A 193 26.72 -0.48 7.56
N GLN A 194 26.90 -0.32 6.25
CA GLN A 194 27.74 -1.20 5.45
C GLN A 194 29.22 -1.09 5.84
N GLU A 195 29.74 0.14 5.99
CA GLU A 195 31.12 0.38 6.40
C GLU A 195 31.39 -0.23 7.79
N GLN A 196 30.49 0.01 8.77
CA GLN A 196 30.62 -0.53 10.12
C GLN A 196 30.51 -2.06 10.15
N LYS A 197 29.62 -2.66 9.34
CA LYS A 197 29.50 -4.13 9.22
C LYS A 197 30.71 -4.74 8.53
N GLN A 198 31.29 -4.09 7.51
CA GLN A 198 32.54 -4.55 6.88
C GLN A 198 33.74 -4.48 7.84
N GLU A 199 33.80 -3.48 8.71
CA GLU A 199 34.82 -3.38 9.77
C GLU A 199 34.65 -4.45 10.86
N GLN A 200 33.41 -4.84 11.19
CA GLN A 200 33.12 -5.90 12.18
C GLN A 200 33.22 -7.32 11.61
N GLU A 201 32.85 -7.55 10.34
CA GLU A 201 32.90 -8.87 9.68
C GLU A 201 34.32 -9.29 9.25
N GLN A 202 35.33 -8.39 9.32
CA GLN A 202 36.74 -8.79 9.24
C GLN A 202 37.21 -9.60 10.47
N ALA A 203 36.40 -9.70 11.54
CA ALA A 203 36.76 -10.44 12.75
C ALA A 203 36.15 -11.86 12.85
N GLU A 204 35.01 -12.17 12.24
CA GLU A 204 34.42 -13.53 12.26
C GLU A 204 33.37 -13.72 11.13
N LEU A 205 33.63 -14.64 10.21
CA LEU A 205 32.70 -15.02 9.13
C LEU A 205 31.47 -15.76 9.68
N LYS A 206 30.38 -15.05 9.93
CA LYS A 206 29.02 -15.64 9.98
C LYS A 206 28.01 -14.77 9.24
N PRO A 207 27.09 -15.38 8.46
CA PRO A 207 26.10 -14.65 7.68
C PRO A 207 25.02 -14.06 8.61
N THR A 208 24.98 -12.74 8.73
CA THR A 208 23.99 -12.03 9.53
C THR A 208 22.77 -11.64 8.67
N GLN A 209 21.57 -12.01 9.10
CA GLN A 209 20.29 -11.64 8.48
C GLN A 209 20.03 -10.13 8.67
N VAL A 210 20.04 -9.36 7.59
CA VAL A 210 19.61 -7.95 7.55
C VAL A 210 18.23 -7.91 6.87
N PRO A 211 17.25 -7.12 7.35
CA PRO A 211 15.91 -7.08 6.74
C PRO A 211 15.98 -6.53 5.30
N ALA A 212 15.28 -7.17 4.36
CA ALA A 212 14.94 -6.71 3.01
C ALA A 212 16.02 -5.95 2.18
N GLY A 213 17.28 -6.41 2.16
CA GLY A 213 18.29 -6.00 1.18
C GLY A 213 18.77 -4.52 1.20
N TYR A 214 19.87 -4.26 0.50
CA TYR A 214 20.46 -2.94 0.30
C TYR A 214 19.90 -2.27 -0.96
N VAL A 215 19.57 -0.98 -0.87
CA VAL A 215 19.20 -0.19 -2.03
C VAL A 215 20.40 0.03 -2.93
N THR A 216 20.22 -0.27 -4.21
CA THR A 216 21.21 0.03 -5.25
C THR A 216 20.63 0.88 -6.37
N LYS A 217 19.29 0.94 -6.46
CA LYS A 217 18.60 1.76 -7.45
C LYS A 217 17.31 2.35 -6.87
N ILE A 218 17.03 3.60 -7.22
CA ILE A 218 15.80 4.31 -6.86
C ILE A 218 15.12 4.81 -8.13
N TYR A 219 13.82 4.57 -8.25
CA TYR A 219 12.96 5.20 -9.24
C TYR A 219 12.06 6.22 -8.58
N ILE A 220 12.12 7.47 -9.05
CA ILE A 220 11.06 8.44 -8.77
C ILE A 220 10.05 8.33 -9.89
N THR A 221 8.79 8.07 -9.55
CA THR A 221 7.73 7.78 -10.51
C THR A 221 6.46 8.58 -10.23
N GLY A 222 5.49 8.56 -11.14
CA GLY A 222 4.31 9.43 -11.06
C GLY A 222 4.49 10.76 -11.83
N ASP A 223 3.94 11.85 -11.28
CA ASP A 223 3.98 13.19 -11.91
C ASP A 223 5.21 13.99 -11.47
N LEU A 224 6.19 14.08 -12.37
CA LEU A 224 7.48 14.73 -12.12
C LEU A 224 7.54 16.19 -12.55
N LYS A 225 6.56 16.68 -13.32
CA LYS A 225 6.70 17.95 -14.07
C LYS A 225 6.97 19.16 -13.18
N LEU A 226 6.39 19.20 -11.98
CA LEU A 226 6.52 20.32 -11.05
C LEU A 226 7.65 20.12 -10.02
N HIS A 227 8.26 18.94 -9.97
CA HIS A 227 9.17 18.50 -8.90
C HIS A 227 10.52 18.02 -9.43
N GLU A 228 10.79 18.21 -10.73
CA GLU A 228 12.01 17.75 -11.41
C GLU A 228 13.30 18.29 -10.76
N ALA A 229 13.31 19.53 -10.29
CA ALA A 229 14.48 20.11 -9.63
C ALA A 229 14.85 19.38 -8.32
N GLU A 230 13.87 19.05 -7.48
CA GLU A 230 14.11 18.29 -6.24
C GLU A 230 14.40 16.81 -6.55
N ALA A 231 13.76 16.26 -7.58
CA ALA A 231 14.06 14.91 -8.05
C ALA A 231 15.52 14.79 -8.52
N GLN A 232 16.03 15.80 -9.24
CA GLN A 232 17.42 15.88 -9.67
C GLN A 232 18.39 16.04 -8.48
N ARG A 233 17.99 16.73 -7.42
CA ARG A 233 18.76 16.81 -6.18
C ARG A 233 18.97 15.45 -5.52
N LEU A 234 17.97 14.56 -5.57
CA LEU A 234 18.13 13.18 -5.11
C LEU A 234 19.14 12.43 -6.00
N VAL A 235 19.10 12.62 -7.32
CA VAL A 235 20.05 12.00 -8.26
C VAL A 235 21.48 12.37 -7.91
N GLU A 236 21.74 13.66 -7.70
CA GLU A 236 23.08 14.17 -7.37
C GLU A 236 23.54 13.68 -5.99
N GLY A 237 22.68 13.72 -4.97
CA GLY A 237 23.04 13.33 -3.61
C GLY A 237 23.25 11.82 -3.43
N CYS A 238 22.58 10.99 -4.22
CA CYS A 238 22.77 9.53 -4.19
C CYS A 238 23.99 9.05 -4.98
N ALA A 239 24.53 9.89 -5.89
CA ALA A 239 25.66 9.51 -6.74
C ALA A 239 26.92 9.17 -5.94
N GLU A 240 27.18 9.90 -4.84
CA GLU A 240 28.31 9.65 -3.94
C GLU A 240 28.17 8.32 -3.17
N ALA A 241 26.94 7.89 -2.92
CA ALA A 241 26.62 6.63 -2.24
C ALA A 241 26.58 5.42 -3.19
N GLY A 242 26.85 5.61 -4.49
CA GLY A 242 26.78 4.53 -5.48
C GLY A 242 25.36 4.02 -5.76
N VAL A 243 24.33 4.78 -5.38
CA VAL A 243 22.92 4.45 -5.62
C VAL A 243 22.45 5.16 -6.89
N GLU A 244 22.07 4.40 -7.91
CA GLU A 244 21.55 4.96 -9.15
C GLU A 244 20.13 5.49 -8.94
N VAL A 245 19.85 6.74 -9.31
CA VAL A 245 18.49 7.30 -9.27
C VAL A 245 18.03 7.58 -10.70
N SER A 246 16.86 7.06 -11.05
CA SER A 246 16.24 7.23 -12.36
C SER A 246 14.87 7.88 -12.23
N LEU A 247 14.59 8.84 -13.11
CA LEU A 247 13.28 9.46 -13.24
C LEU A 247 12.44 8.64 -14.22
N PHE A 248 11.29 8.15 -13.77
CA PHE A 248 10.42 7.31 -14.57
C PHE A 248 8.97 7.79 -14.46
N PRO A 249 8.57 8.79 -15.28
CA PRO A 249 7.19 9.25 -15.33
C PRO A 249 6.24 8.08 -15.58
N TYR A 250 5.21 7.96 -14.76
CA TYR A 250 4.22 6.88 -14.87
C TYR A 250 2.84 7.43 -14.55
N GLU A 251 1.87 7.12 -15.39
CA GLU A 251 0.48 7.44 -15.12
C GLU A 251 -0.18 6.23 -14.45
N LEU A 252 -1.07 6.49 -13.49
CA LEU A 252 -1.82 5.42 -12.85
C LEU A 252 -2.65 4.66 -13.91
N GLU A 253 -2.52 3.33 -13.92
CA GLU A 253 -3.22 2.43 -14.84
C GLU A 253 -4.14 1.46 -14.09
N GLY A 254 -5.25 1.06 -14.74
CA GLY A 254 -6.25 0.17 -14.16
C GLY A 254 -5.67 -1.19 -13.78
N ARG A 255 -4.74 -1.69 -14.60
CA ARG A 255 -4.06 -2.98 -14.40
C ARG A 255 -3.36 -3.12 -13.05
N ALA A 256 -2.67 -2.07 -12.60
CA ALA A 256 -1.88 -2.16 -11.37
C ALA A 256 -2.80 -2.29 -10.15
N ILE A 257 -3.92 -1.56 -10.17
CA ILE A 257 -4.99 -1.66 -9.17
C ILE A 257 -5.60 -3.07 -9.22
N ALA A 258 -5.80 -3.61 -10.42
CA ALA A 258 -6.38 -4.94 -10.60
C ALA A 258 -5.48 -6.05 -10.04
N GLU A 259 -4.18 -6.00 -10.32
CA GLU A 259 -3.21 -6.98 -9.84
C GLU A 259 -3.03 -6.92 -8.32
N LEU A 260 -2.79 -5.73 -7.75
CA LEU A 260 -2.69 -5.54 -6.30
C LEU A 260 -3.99 -5.92 -5.59
N GLY A 261 -5.14 -5.57 -6.18
CA GLY A 261 -6.46 -5.89 -5.67
C GLY A 261 -6.75 -7.38 -5.68
N ARG A 262 -6.37 -8.07 -6.77
CA ARG A 262 -6.44 -9.53 -6.86
C ARG A 262 -5.61 -10.19 -5.78
N LYS A 263 -4.37 -9.74 -5.58
CA LYS A 263 -3.48 -10.27 -4.52
C LYS A 263 -4.14 -10.17 -3.13
N ARG A 264 -4.72 -9.02 -2.78
CA ARG A 264 -5.45 -8.85 -1.51
C ARG A 264 -6.71 -9.69 -1.41
N LEU A 265 -7.53 -9.74 -2.47
CA LEU A 265 -8.75 -10.54 -2.49
C LEU A 265 -8.44 -12.04 -2.34
N LEU A 266 -7.41 -12.55 -3.01
CA LEU A 266 -6.95 -13.93 -2.88
C LEU A 266 -6.39 -14.25 -1.49
N ALA A 267 -5.77 -13.26 -0.82
CA ALA A 267 -5.32 -13.38 0.57
C ALA A 267 -6.49 -13.36 1.59
N GLY A 268 -7.70 -12.99 1.17
CA GLY A 268 -8.87 -12.85 2.04
C GLY A 268 -8.98 -11.50 2.74
N ASP A 269 -8.17 -10.51 2.35
CA ASP A 269 -8.12 -9.17 2.96
C ASP A 269 -9.26 -8.28 2.42
N ILE A 270 -10.48 -8.48 2.91
CA ILE A 270 -11.68 -7.77 2.44
C ILE A 270 -11.97 -6.55 3.32
N ASP A 271 -12.21 -5.39 2.70
CA ASP A 271 -12.62 -4.16 3.37
C ASP A 271 -14.15 -4.11 3.55
N ASP A 272 -14.62 -3.60 4.69
CA ASP A 272 -16.05 -3.40 4.95
C ASP A 272 -16.58 -2.21 4.12
N PRO A 273 -17.52 -2.43 3.18
CA PRO A 273 -18.09 -1.36 2.39
C PRO A 273 -18.78 -0.27 3.22
N HIS A 274 -19.23 -0.52 4.44
CA HIS A 274 -19.87 0.51 5.27
C HIS A 274 -18.86 1.48 5.87
N THR A 275 -17.75 0.98 6.41
CA THR A 275 -16.72 1.80 7.08
C THR A 275 -15.68 2.34 6.14
N LEU A 276 -15.54 1.77 4.93
CA LEU A 276 -14.54 2.20 3.97
C LEU A 276 -14.65 3.70 3.67
N ALA A 277 -13.55 4.42 3.90
CA ALA A 277 -13.40 5.84 3.64
C ALA A 277 -12.21 6.09 2.71
N PRO A 278 -12.23 7.18 1.92
CA PRO A 278 -11.06 7.59 1.15
C PRO A 278 -9.84 7.80 2.05
N ASN A 279 -8.66 7.46 1.52
CA ASN A 279 -7.38 7.77 2.14
C ASN A 279 -7.04 9.25 1.90
N TYR A 280 -7.53 10.12 2.78
CA TYR A 280 -7.31 11.56 2.64
C TYR A 280 -5.86 11.99 2.89
N THR A 281 -5.02 11.16 3.56
CA THR A 281 -3.65 11.46 4.07
C THR A 281 -3.48 12.72 4.92
N GLN A 282 -4.37 13.70 4.80
CA GLN A 282 -4.70 14.73 5.77
C GLN A 282 -6.05 14.36 6.36
N LEU A 283 -6.07 13.96 7.63
CA LEU A 283 -7.32 14.01 8.39
C LEU A 283 -7.69 15.50 8.49
N HIS A 284 -8.90 15.85 8.08
CA HIS A 284 -9.40 17.20 8.38
C HIS A 284 -9.42 17.37 9.91
N GLU A 285 -9.26 18.59 10.43
CA GLU A 285 -9.29 18.82 11.89
C GLU A 285 -10.52 18.19 12.57
N ALA A 286 -11.65 18.10 11.87
CA ALA A 286 -12.87 17.45 12.34
C ALA A 286 -12.74 15.91 12.45
N GLU A 287 -12.02 15.27 11.54
CA GLU A 287 -11.76 13.83 11.53
C GLU A 287 -10.71 13.45 12.58
N VAL A 288 -9.68 14.29 12.77
CA VAL A 288 -8.72 14.14 13.89
C VAL A 288 -9.47 14.20 15.22
N LYS A 289 -10.30 15.23 15.42
CA LYS A 289 -11.12 15.38 16.64
C LYS A 289 -12.12 14.23 16.84
N LEU A 290 -12.64 13.66 15.75
CA LEU A 290 -13.54 12.51 15.83
C LEU A 290 -12.77 11.25 16.27
N GLN A 291 -11.60 10.98 15.67
CA GLN A 291 -10.77 9.85 16.05
C GLN A 291 -10.24 9.98 17.49
N GLU A 292 -9.84 11.17 17.92
CA GLU A 292 -9.48 11.44 19.31
C GLU A 292 -10.65 11.12 20.26
N LYS A 293 -11.86 11.50 19.88
CA LYS A 293 -13.08 11.23 20.67
C LYS A 293 -13.42 9.74 20.70
N GLU A 294 -13.31 9.04 19.57
CA GLU A 294 -13.57 7.60 19.48
C GLU A 294 -12.52 6.79 20.24
N ALA A 295 -11.24 7.17 20.15
CA ALA A 295 -10.15 6.56 20.91
C ALA A 295 -10.32 6.79 22.42
N ALA A 296 -10.73 8.00 22.82
CA ALA A 296 -11.03 8.30 24.22
C ALA A 296 -12.20 7.46 24.75
N LEU A 297 -13.28 7.34 23.97
CA LEU A 297 -14.44 6.51 24.33
C LEU A 297 -14.05 5.03 24.48
N LYS A 298 -13.21 4.52 23.58
CA LYS A 298 -12.74 3.13 23.63
C LYS A 298 -11.85 2.87 24.85
N ALA A 299 -10.96 3.81 25.17
CA ALA A 299 -10.10 3.73 26.35
C ALA A 299 -10.91 3.76 27.66
N GLU A 300 -11.96 4.57 27.74
CA GLU A 300 -12.88 4.62 28.88
C GLU A 300 -13.61 3.28 29.06
N GLN A 301 -14.15 2.72 27.98
CA GLN A 301 -14.83 1.41 28.02
C GLN A 301 -13.89 0.27 28.42
N GLU A 302 -12.64 0.28 27.96
CA GLU A 302 -11.63 -0.70 28.35
C GLU A 302 -11.24 -0.58 29.83
N ALA A 303 -11.13 0.65 30.35
CA ALA A 303 -10.86 0.91 31.76
C ALA A 303 -12.00 0.45 32.67
N GLU A 304 -13.26 0.71 32.32
CA GLU A 304 -14.42 0.21 33.06
C GLU A 304 -14.47 -1.31 33.09
N ARG A 305 -14.18 -1.96 31.96
CA ARG A 305 -14.16 -3.42 31.85
C ARG A 305 -13.04 -4.04 32.71
N ALA A 306 -11.86 -3.43 32.72
CA ALA A 306 -10.75 -3.87 33.58
C ALA A 306 -11.06 -3.68 35.07
N ALA A 307 -11.70 -2.58 35.44
CA ALA A 307 -12.15 -2.33 36.82
C ALA A 307 -13.19 -3.35 37.28
N ALA A 308 -14.17 -3.68 36.44
CA ALA A 308 -15.18 -4.70 36.71
C ALA A 308 -14.56 -6.10 36.88
N GLN A 309 -13.59 -6.46 36.04
CA GLN A 309 -12.86 -7.73 36.17
C GLN A 309 -12.04 -7.80 37.47
N SER A 310 -11.35 -6.72 37.83
CA SER A 310 -10.58 -6.63 39.09
C SER A 310 -11.48 -6.73 40.33
N ALA A 311 -12.64 -6.07 40.31
CA ALA A 311 -13.62 -6.15 41.39
C ALA A 311 -14.19 -7.58 41.55
N SER A 312 -14.50 -8.25 40.43
CA SER A 312 -14.97 -9.64 40.42
C SER A 312 -13.91 -10.59 40.98
N LEU A 313 -12.63 -10.42 40.59
CA LEU A 313 -11.53 -11.24 41.11
C LEU A 313 -11.33 -11.04 42.62
N LYS A 314 -11.40 -9.80 43.12
CA LYS A 314 -11.32 -9.52 44.56
C LYS A 314 -12.48 -10.12 45.33
N ALA A 315 -13.69 -10.07 44.79
CA ALA A 315 -14.85 -10.70 45.41
C ALA A 315 -14.71 -12.23 45.50
N ALA A 316 -14.20 -12.87 44.44
CA ALA A 316 -13.93 -14.31 44.44
C ALA A 316 -12.85 -14.70 45.46
N ILE A 317 -11.75 -13.95 45.53
CA ILE A 317 -10.68 -14.20 46.52
C ILE A 317 -11.21 -14.06 47.94
N ASN A 318 -12.00 -13.02 48.23
CA ASN A 318 -12.58 -12.83 49.57
C ASN A 318 -13.55 -13.96 49.94
N ALA A 319 -14.38 -14.41 48.99
CA ALA A 319 -15.30 -15.54 49.22
C ALA A 319 -14.56 -16.85 49.53
N ASP A 320 -13.44 -17.12 48.84
CA ASP A 320 -12.59 -18.29 49.11
C ASP A 320 -11.89 -18.22 50.48
N VAL A 321 -11.42 -17.02 50.87
CA VAL A 321 -10.82 -16.79 52.19
C VAL A 321 -11.84 -16.97 53.31
N ASP A 322 -13.06 -16.47 53.13
CA ASP A 322 -14.14 -16.65 54.10
C ASP A 322 -14.57 -18.12 54.20
N ALA A 323 -14.66 -18.85 53.07
CA ALA A 323 -14.95 -20.27 53.05
C ALA A 323 -13.86 -21.14 53.71
N ALA A 324 -12.59 -20.74 53.59
CA ALA A 324 -11.47 -21.41 54.27
C ALA A 324 -11.51 -21.19 55.80
N ARG A 325 -11.83 -19.97 56.25
CA ARG A 325 -11.98 -19.67 57.69
C ARG A 325 -13.12 -20.41 58.37
N VAL A 326 -14.20 -20.72 57.64
CA VAL A 326 -15.33 -21.50 58.19
C VAL A 326 -14.95 -22.99 58.36
N LYS A 327 -14.05 -23.53 57.53
CA LYS A 327 -13.58 -24.92 57.66
C LYS A 327 -12.60 -25.17 58.81
N ASP A 328 -11.84 -24.15 59.20
CA ASP A 328 -10.92 -24.23 60.36
C ASP A 328 -11.61 -24.00 61.72
N ALA A 329 -12.92 -23.75 61.72
CA ALA A 329 -13.71 -23.43 62.91
C ALA A 329 -14.65 -24.57 63.37
N GLU A 330 -14.61 -25.75 62.74
CA GLU A 330 -15.29 -26.95 63.26
C GLU A 330 -14.32 -27.75 64.15
N PRO A 331 -14.69 -28.04 65.42
CA PRO A 331 -13.81 -28.67 66.41
C PRO A 331 -13.56 -30.17 66.21
#